data_AF-A0A965RXY8-F1
#
_entry.id   AF-A0A965RXY8-F1
#
_cell.length_a   1.000
_cell.length_b   1.000
_cell.length_c   1.000
_cell.angle_alpha   90.00
_cell.angle_beta   90.00
_cell.angle_gamma   90.00
#
_symmetry.space_group_name_H-M   'P 1'
#
loop_
_entity.id
_entity.type
_entity.pdbx_description
1 polymer ?
#
loop_
_entity_poly.entity_id
_entity_poly.type
_entity_poly.pdbx_seq_one_letter_code
_entity_poly.pdbx_strand_id
1 'polypeptide(L)'
;PKVEPKTEAKTTEKEEIKSEVKTEKTESKPVTTETKTESKPANTSSKEEIKIYSESELAAMSIVNLKRIKLEYNTLIAKWKVTLKTKSSFLKPAEIEKYNADIVKVEAQVKLFDAELTKRSAVKN
;
A
#
# COMPACT_ATOMS: atom_id res chain seq x y z
N PRO A 1 -3.50 53.92 15.66
CA PRO A 1 -2.85 53.86 16.99
C PRO A 1 -3.04 52.48 17.60
N LYS A 2 -1.90 51.83 17.86
CA LYS A 2 -1.72 50.43 18.24
C LYS A 2 -1.50 50.40 19.74
N VAL A 3 -2.32 49.69 20.52
CA VAL A 3 -2.01 49.41 21.92
C VAL A 3 -2.62 48.07 22.34
N GLU A 4 -1.81 47.01 22.28
CA GLU A 4 -1.74 46.01 23.36
C GLU A 4 -0.59 46.44 24.27
N PRO A 5 -0.61 46.12 25.58
CA PRO A 5 0.06 44.89 26.03
C PRO A 5 -0.51 44.16 27.27
N LYS A 6 -0.17 42.85 27.35
CA LYS A 6 0.15 41.90 28.47
C LYS A 6 0.11 42.46 29.92
N THR A 7 -0.17 41.72 31.01
CA THR A 7 0.23 40.38 31.53
C THR A 7 -0.59 40.15 32.85
N GLU A 8 -1.02 38.98 33.34
CA GLU A 8 -0.36 37.94 34.19
C GLU A 8 -1.53 37.17 34.88
N ALA A 9 -1.67 35.84 34.80
CA ALA A 9 -1.19 34.77 35.71
C ALA A 9 -2.05 34.45 36.97
N LYS A 10 -2.15 33.13 37.26
CA LYS A 10 -2.57 32.43 38.52
C LYS A 10 -4.10 32.31 38.78
N THR A 11 -4.71 31.21 39.25
CA THR A 11 -4.23 30.04 40.03
C THR A 11 -5.24 28.87 39.92
N THR A 12 -4.70 27.66 40.02
CA THR A 12 -5.29 26.34 40.25
C THR A 12 -6.35 26.27 41.36
N GLU A 13 -7.44 25.54 41.16
CA GLU A 13 -8.10 24.83 42.27
C GLU A 13 -8.62 23.45 41.83
N LYS A 14 -8.27 22.48 42.67
CA LYS A 14 -8.64 21.07 42.67
C LYS A 14 -10.05 20.97 43.24
N GLU A 15 -10.95 20.21 42.61
CA GLU A 15 -11.96 19.51 43.42
C GLU A 15 -12.27 18.13 42.85
N GLU A 16 -11.97 17.16 43.70
CA GLU A 16 -12.15 15.74 43.56
C GLU A 16 -13.44 15.41 44.32
N ILE A 17 -14.50 14.97 43.62
CA ILE A 17 -15.66 14.37 44.29
C ILE A 17 -15.99 13.04 43.64
N LYS A 18 -15.45 12.03 44.31
CA LYS A 18 -15.73 10.61 44.23
C LYS A 18 -17.23 10.35 44.44
N SER A 19 -17.86 9.61 43.54
CA SER A 19 -19.06 8.83 43.86
C SER A 19 -19.00 7.51 43.10
N GLU A 20 -18.99 6.46 43.90
CA GLU A 20 -18.72 5.07 43.57
C GLU A 20 -20.01 4.34 43.16
N VAL A 21 -19.85 3.34 42.28
CA VAL A 21 -20.66 2.12 42.16
C VAL A 21 -21.98 2.22 41.37
N LYS A 22 -21.93 1.75 40.11
CA LYS A 22 -22.68 0.53 39.76
C LYS A 22 -22.01 -0.24 38.63
N THR A 23 -21.59 -1.44 38.97
CA THR A 23 -20.96 -2.45 38.13
C THR A 23 -21.96 -2.93 37.07
N GLU A 24 -21.75 -2.59 35.81
CA GLU A 24 -22.31 -3.35 34.69
C GLU A 24 -21.18 -3.79 33.76
N LYS A 25 -20.96 -5.09 33.81
CA LYS A 25 -19.88 -5.83 33.19
C LYS A 25 -20.11 -5.86 31.68
N THR A 26 -19.69 -4.81 30.97
CA THR A 26 -19.71 -4.80 29.50
C THR A 26 -18.32 -5.14 28.99
N GLU A 27 -18.18 -6.42 28.66
CA GLU A 27 -17.20 -7.04 27.77
C GLU A 27 -16.15 -6.11 27.13
N SER A 28 -14.95 -6.12 27.72
CA SER A 28 -13.74 -5.52 27.17
C SER A 28 -13.39 -6.17 25.83
N LYS A 29 -13.85 -5.60 24.71
CA LYS A 29 -13.17 -5.80 23.42
C LYS A 29 -11.81 -5.11 23.50
N PRO A 30 -10.69 -5.80 23.23
CA PRO A 30 -9.42 -5.11 23.10
C PRO A 30 -9.49 -4.20 21.87
N VAL A 31 -9.45 -2.89 22.11
CA VAL A 31 -9.13 -1.90 21.07
C VAL A 31 -7.76 -2.28 20.55
N THR A 32 -7.74 -2.89 19.36
CA THR A 32 -6.51 -3.12 18.64
C THR A 32 -6.05 -1.74 18.20
N THR A 33 -5.18 -1.11 18.98
CA THR A 33 -4.38 0.01 18.51
C THR A 33 -3.56 -0.53 17.36
N GLU A 34 -4.05 -0.31 16.14
CA GLU A 34 -3.27 -0.39 14.93
C GLU A 34 -2.12 0.60 15.10
N THR A 35 -1.01 0.11 15.66
CA THR A 35 0.28 0.74 15.54
C THR A 35 0.57 0.75 14.04
N LYS A 36 0.17 1.84 13.39
CA LYS A 36 0.60 2.23 12.06
C LYS A 36 2.11 2.35 12.13
N THR A 37 2.80 1.22 11.96
CA THR A 37 4.22 1.20 11.69
C THR A 37 4.34 1.87 10.33
N GLU A 38 4.56 3.18 10.37
CA GLU A 38 5.04 3.95 9.25
C GLU A 38 6.32 3.27 8.79
N SER A 39 6.14 2.37 7.83
CA SER A 39 7.22 1.75 7.10
C SER A 39 7.85 2.89 6.32
N LYS A 40 8.85 3.51 6.94
CA LYS A 40 9.87 4.31 6.26
C LYS A 40 10.15 3.60 4.95
N PRO A 41 9.93 4.24 3.77
CA PRO A 41 10.29 3.59 2.53
C PRO A 41 11.81 3.48 2.54
N ALA A 42 12.30 2.29 2.91
CA ALA A 42 13.63 1.88 2.53
C ALA A 42 13.62 1.93 1.01
N ASN A 43 14.12 3.04 0.47
CA ASN A 43 14.45 3.19 -0.93
C ASN A 43 15.72 2.37 -1.22
N THR A 44 15.72 1.12 -0.79
CA THR A 44 16.60 0.10 -1.33
C THR A 44 16.02 -0.21 -2.69
N SER A 45 16.68 0.33 -3.72
CA SER A 45 16.60 -0.17 -5.09
C SER A 45 17.15 -1.60 -5.12
N SER A 46 16.50 -2.49 -4.38
CA SER A 46 16.61 -3.92 -4.61
C SER A 46 16.01 -4.07 -6.01
N LYS A 47 16.84 -4.40 -7.00
CA LYS A 47 16.36 -4.83 -8.32
C LYS A 47 15.40 -5.99 -8.06
N GLU A 48 14.10 -5.69 -7.98
CA GLU A 48 13.06 -6.70 -7.97
C GLU A 48 13.18 -7.41 -9.32
N GLU A 49 13.73 -8.63 -9.31
CA GLU A 49 13.76 -9.46 -10.51
C GLU A 49 12.32 -9.89 -10.83
N ILE A 50 11.89 -9.52 -12.03
CA ILE A 50 10.54 -9.76 -12.50
C ILE A 50 10.50 -11.17 -13.05
N LYS A 51 9.81 -12.07 -12.36
CA LYS A 51 9.48 -13.38 -12.95
C LYS A 51 8.53 -13.14 -14.13
N ILE A 52 8.71 -13.85 -15.24
CA ILE A 52 7.75 -13.87 -16.35
C ILE A 52 7.26 -15.30 -16.45
N TYR A 53 5.95 -15.50 -16.55
CA TYR A 53 5.36 -16.84 -16.61
C TYR A 53 4.94 -17.15 -18.04
N SER A 54 5.25 -18.36 -18.48
CA SER A 54 4.72 -18.90 -19.73
C SER A 54 3.22 -19.19 -19.63
N GLU A 55 2.51 -19.25 -20.77
CA GLU A 55 1.09 -19.58 -20.81
C GLU A 55 0.77 -20.94 -20.17
N SER A 56 1.67 -21.93 -20.32
CA SER A 56 1.54 -23.24 -19.68
C SER A 56 1.66 -23.17 -18.16
N GLU A 57 2.58 -22.36 -17.63
CA GLU A 57 2.66 -22.11 -16.18
C GLU A 57 1.40 -21.42 -15.66
N LEU A 58 0.87 -20.44 -16.41
CA LEU A 58 -0.39 -19.76 -16.06
C LEU A 58 -1.56 -20.76 -16.07
N ALA A 59 -1.63 -21.65 -17.05
CA ALA A 59 -2.64 -22.70 -17.14
C ALA A 59 -2.56 -23.68 -15.95
N ALA A 60 -1.37 -23.95 -15.42
CA ALA A 60 -1.19 -24.82 -14.25
C ALA A 60 -1.52 -24.13 -12.90
N MET A 61 -1.54 -22.80 -12.83
CA MET A 61 -1.80 -22.07 -11.58
C MET A 61 -3.25 -22.15 -11.13
N SER A 62 -3.49 -21.99 -9.82
CA SER A 62 -4.85 -21.81 -9.29
C SER A 62 -5.41 -20.42 -9.61
N ILE A 63 -6.75 -20.29 -9.70
CA ILE A 63 -7.42 -19.00 -9.93
C ILE A 63 -7.02 -17.96 -8.87
N VAL A 64 -6.88 -18.39 -7.62
CA VAL A 64 -6.46 -17.51 -6.51
C VAL A 64 -5.04 -17.01 -6.73
N ASN A 65 -4.10 -17.89 -7.13
CA ASN A 65 -2.73 -17.48 -7.44
C ASN A 65 -2.65 -16.54 -8.64
N LEU A 66 -3.40 -16.80 -9.71
CA LEU A 66 -3.49 -15.92 -10.88
C LEU A 66 -3.94 -14.50 -10.47
N LYS A 67 -4.99 -14.39 -9.65
CA LYS A 67 -5.47 -13.09 -9.14
C LYS A 67 -4.45 -12.41 -8.22
N ARG A 68 -3.79 -13.16 -7.35
CA ARG A 68 -2.77 -12.63 -6.43
C ARG A 68 -1.59 -12.04 -7.20
N ILE A 69 -1.02 -12.80 -8.13
CA ILE A 69 0.14 -12.36 -8.91
C ILE A 69 -0.24 -11.20 -9.83
N LYS A 70 -1.42 -11.23 -10.45
CA LYS A 70 -1.95 -10.08 -11.21
C LYS A 70 -1.97 -8.80 -10.37
N LEU A 71 -2.42 -8.88 -9.11
CA LEU A 71 -2.45 -7.72 -8.21
C LEU A 71 -1.05 -7.24 -7.83
N GLU A 72 -0.12 -8.16 -7.54
CA GLU A 72 1.29 -7.84 -7.29
C GLU A 72 1.89 -7.07 -8.48
N TYR A 73 1.61 -7.53 -9.71
CA TYR A 73 2.16 -6.94 -10.93
C TYR A 73 1.58 -5.56 -11.23
N ASN A 74 0.27 -5.39 -11.03
CA ASN A 74 -0.36 -4.06 -11.13
C ASN A 74 0.22 -3.07 -10.11
N THR A 75 0.48 -3.55 -8.89
CA THR A 75 1.12 -2.72 -7.84
C THR A 75 2.53 -2.31 -8.26
N LEU A 76 3.29 -3.24 -8.84
CA LEU A 76 4.65 -3.00 -9.32
C LEU A 76 4.68 -1.99 -10.48
N ILE A 77 3.80 -2.16 -11.48
CA ILE A 77 3.63 -1.20 -12.58
C ILE A 77 3.31 0.19 -12.03
N ALA A 78 2.38 0.30 -11.08
CA ALA A 78 2.03 1.59 -10.48
C ALA A 78 3.22 2.24 -9.77
N LYS A 79 3.99 1.47 -8.98
CA LYS A 79 5.21 1.96 -8.31
C LYS A 79 6.24 2.48 -9.32
N TRP A 80 6.50 1.75 -10.41
CA TRP A 80 7.44 2.19 -11.44
C TRP A 80 6.94 3.41 -12.20
N LYS A 81 5.65 3.48 -12.55
CA LYS A 81 5.06 4.67 -13.18
C LYS A 81 5.17 5.91 -12.29
N VAL A 82 4.92 5.76 -10.98
CA VAL A 82 5.11 6.85 -10.01
C VAL A 82 6.58 7.23 -9.91
N THR A 83 7.50 6.25 -9.91
CA THR A 83 8.95 6.50 -9.88
C THR A 83 9.39 7.28 -11.11
N LEU A 84 8.96 6.90 -12.30
CA LEU A 84 9.22 7.63 -13.53
C LEU A 84 8.61 9.04 -13.50
N LYS A 85 7.38 9.20 -12.99
CA LYS A 85 6.74 10.52 -12.92
C LYS A 85 7.43 11.46 -11.92
N THR A 86 7.92 10.95 -10.80
CA THR A 86 8.41 11.77 -9.68
C THR A 86 9.93 11.88 -9.60
N LYS A 87 10.66 10.90 -10.14
CA LYS A 87 12.13 10.80 -10.02
C LYS A 87 12.85 10.71 -11.36
N SER A 88 12.16 10.75 -12.51
CA SER A 88 12.82 10.64 -13.85
C SER A 88 13.95 11.65 -14.05
N SER A 89 13.81 12.89 -13.58
CA SER A 89 14.87 13.91 -13.69
C SER A 89 16.17 13.55 -12.95
N PHE A 90 16.10 12.63 -11.97
CA PHE A 90 17.24 12.18 -11.17
C PHE A 90 17.77 10.81 -11.60
N LEU A 91 17.08 10.12 -12.53
CA LEU A 91 17.47 8.82 -13.05
C LEU A 91 18.32 8.97 -14.30
N LYS A 92 19.23 8.03 -14.52
CA LYS A 92 19.97 7.99 -15.79
C LYS A 92 19.01 7.59 -16.92
N PRO A 93 19.24 8.06 -18.17
CA PRO A 93 18.42 7.67 -19.32
C PRO A 93 18.27 6.14 -19.48
N ALA A 94 19.34 5.38 -19.27
CA ALA A 94 19.32 3.92 -19.34
C ALA A 94 18.41 3.27 -18.26
N GLU A 95 18.30 3.87 -17.08
CA GLU A 95 17.42 3.38 -16.02
C GLU A 95 15.95 3.68 -16.34
N ILE A 96 15.68 4.87 -16.91
CA ILE A 96 14.35 5.24 -17.40
C ILE A 96 13.89 4.28 -18.50
N GLU A 97 14.76 4.00 -19.47
CA GLU A 97 14.49 3.05 -20.54
C GLU A 97 14.21 1.65 -19.98
N LYS A 98 15.02 1.21 -19.00
CA LYS A 98 14.80 -0.07 -18.32
C LYS A 98 13.43 -0.11 -17.65
N TYR A 99 13.06 0.90 -16.85
CA TYR A 99 11.74 0.95 -16.21
C TYR A 99 10.61 0.90 -17.24
N ASN A 100 10.72 1.63 -18.34
CA ASN A 100 9.72 1.59 -19.42
C ASN A 100 9.62 0.20 -20.05
N ALA A 101 10.75 -0.44 -20.37
CA ALA A 101 10.77 -1.79 -20.92
C ALA A 101 10.17 -2.83 -19.95
N ASP A 102 10.51 -2.73 -18.67
CA ASP A 102 9.99 -3.61 -17.63
C ASP A 102 8.48 -3.39 -17.39
N ILE A 103 8.00 -2.15 -17.40
CA ILE A 103 6.55 -1.83 -17.36
C ILE A 103 5.83 -2.54 -18.52
N VAL A 104 6.33 -2.40 -19.75
CA VAL A 104 5.69 -3.01 -20.94
C VAL A 104 5.62 -4.53 -20.82
N LYS A 105 6.71 -5.17 -20.36
CA LYS A 105 6.74 -6.62 -20.14
C LYS A 105 5.72 -7.08 -19.09
N VAL A 106 5.66 -6.39 -17.96
CA VAL A 106 4.73 -6.74 -16.88
C VAL A 106 3.28 -6.46 -17.28
N GLU A 107 3.01 -5.40 -18.04
CA GLU A 107 1.67 -5.12 -18.59
C GLU A 107 1.22 -6.20 -19.57
N ALA A 108 2.11 -6.70 -20.42
CA ALA A 108 1.82 -7.84 -21.29
C ALA A 108 1.48 -9.09 -20.47
N GLN A 109 2.22 -9.35 -19.40
CA GLN A 109 1.94 -10.48 -18.51
C GLN A 109 0.58 -10.35 -17.80
N VAL A 110 0.22 -9.16 -17.33
CA VAL A 110 -1.10 -8.87 -16.73
C VAL A 110 -2.23 -9.20 -17.72
N LYS A 111 -2.05 -8.89 -19.01
CA LYS A 111 -3.04 -9.27 -20.04
C LYS A 111 -3.17 -10.79 -20.20
N LEU A 112 -2.06 -11.54 -20.11
CA LEU A 112 -2.10 -13.01 -20.12
C LEU A 112 -2.84 -13.56 -18.89
N PHE A 113 -2.59 -13.00 -17.70
CA PHE A 113 -3.37 -13.36 -16.50
C PHE A 113 -4.87 -13.12 -16.71
N ASP A 114 -5.25 -12.00 -17.31
CA ASP A 114 -6.65 -11.66 -17.58
C ASP A 114 -7.30 -12.59 -18.61
N ALA A 115 -6.59 -12.93 -19.69
CA ALA A 115 -7.06 -13.88 -20.68
C ALA A 115 -7.33 -15.26 -20.05
N GLU A 116 -6.39 -15.75 -19.24
CA GLU A 116 -6.52 -17.06 -18.58
C GLU A 116 -7.63 -17.06 -17.52
N LEU A 117 -7.77 -15.98 -16.75
CA LEU A 117 -8.88 -15.83 -15.79
C LEU A 117 -10.24 -15.79 -16.51
N THR A 118 -10.34 -15.08 -17.63
CA THR A 118 -11.56 -14.98 -18.44
C THR A 118 -11.95 -16.33 -19.03
N LYS A 119 -10.98 -17.07 -19.58
CA LYS A 119 -11.16 -18.43 -20.11
C LYS A 119 -11.75 -19.36 -19.05
N ARG A 120 -11.26 -19.31 -17.81
CA ARG A 120 -11.74 -20.17 -16.72
C ARG A 120 -13.09 -19.75 -16.15
N SER A 121 -13.41 -18.47 -16.14
CA SER A 121 -14.75 -18.02 -15.74
C SER A 121 -15.81 -18.42 -16.77
N ALA A 122 -15.46 -18.46 -18.06
CA ALA A 122 -16.38 -18.88 -19.12
C ALA A 122 -16.69 -20.38 -19.08
N VAL A 123 -15.74 -21.23 -18.69
CA VAL A 123 -15.93 -22.70 -18.62
C VAL A 123 -16.78 -23.13 -17.41
N LYS A 124 -16.92 -22.27 -16.39
CA LYS A 124 -17.70 -22.57 -15.17
C LYS A 124 -19.18 -22.21 -15.27
N ASN A 125 -19.63 -21.65 -16.40
CA ASN A 125 -21.02 -21.27 -16.64
C ASN A 125 -21.69 -22.23 -17.64
#